data_AF-A0A194WUF0-F1
#
_entry.id   AF-A0A194WUF0-F1
#
_cell.length_a   1.000
_cell.length_b   1.000
_cell.length_c   1.000
_cell.angle_alpha   90.00
_cell.angle_beta   90.00
_cell.angle_gamma   90.00
#
_symmetry.space_group_name_H-M   'P 1'
#
loop_
_entity.id
_entity.type
_entity.pdbx_description
1 polymer ?
#
loop_
_entity_poly.entity_id
_entity_poly.type
_entity_poly.pdbx_seq_one_letter_code
_entity_poly.pdbx_strand_id
1 'polypeptide(L)'
;MSEPDVNNTTRILTANAGNGLAASQNIPEGSLIIKISNPYLTLLEKAHLDSTCSWCFTKPENSTLKNCGGCKVVRYCSSDCQKKDWQAIHKKECKILKTSPDVLPTPTRGLLQLALRHKFRDEPDPKWEGLVMNKTQLIEAGRYDELTLQSMIAAKYSGRGDRWVFLGAQVLCQMSSNAFRVTLPDDTPIGLCFEPTLALANHSCSPNAVVVFDGRAISFRALSDIKKGEEIRISYIENTQTRENRGAELEHRYFFTCQCEKCFKDETAYQTFLRLGPQIVTSPPDRLINMLIDPTSLPKNATSCLDSYNKLSLDPQISQALNSGQNSLDAYLKSSTDSPPSERLSFLRNLCSGHFFGIPAIAPSPAVQHNIFLIHLDNQSWIPALIFLLSLALHTDPYNYPAPHHLVRVVRIFTIAKLFKFLSTLSPPEFVLLLSDQDIETRDSIQKIVPLLDFMDVLQVLMAIVSEEVGKSHGVGSRFAKEIEAEVEDLREGRKMAGGRKSGEALERWLVDRRNDEGAKAAKRVVQVLWALANCVKTLVGVNL
;
A
#
# COMPACT_ATOMS: atom_id res chain seq x y z
N MET A 1 11.24 -5.98 -26.34
CA MET A 1 10.50 -6.08 -25.06
C MET A 1 9.22 -5.25 -25.17
N SER A 2 8.37 -5.16 -24.14
CA SER A 2 7.76 -3.84 -23.92
C SER A 2 8.95 -2.99 -23.52
N GLU A 3 9.44 -2.15 -24.42
CA GLU A 3 10.58 -1.30 -24.05
C GLU A 3 10.12 -0.42 -22.89
N PRO A 4 10.90 -0.35 -21.79
CA PRO A 4 10.54 0.55 -20.72
C PRO A 4 10.46 1.97 -21.27
N ASP A 5 9.42 2.69 -20.87
CA ASP A 5 9.28 4.10 -21.23
C ASP A 5 10.41 4.93 -20.63
N VAL A 6 10.89 4.50 -19.46
CA VAL A 6 12.07 5.00 -18.75
C VAL A 6 12.79 3.80 -18.16
N ASN A 7 14.11 3.73 -18.31
CA ASN A 7 14.94 2.70 -17.67
C ASN A 7 16.27 3.29 -17.19
N ASN A 8 16.37 3.54 -15.89
CA ASN A 8 17.59 3.98 -15.24
C ASN A 8 18.34 2.82 -14.59
N THR A 9 18.16 1.58 -15.06
CA THR A 9 18.77 0.38 -14.49
C THR A 9 19.67 -0.37 -15.47
N THR A 10 20.59 -1.16 -14.93
CA THR A 10 21.35 -2.18 -15.66
C THR A 10 21.17 -3.53 -14.99
N ARG A 11 21.16 -4.61 -15.77
CA ARG A 11 21.19 -5.97 -15.22
C ARG A 11 22.56 -6.23 -14.59
N ILE A 12 22.56 -6.89 -13.44
CA ILE A 12 23.77 -7.32 -12.71
C ILE A 12 23.65 -8.79 -12.32
N LEU A 13 24.78 -9.40 -11.97
CA LEU A 13 24.83 -10.66 -11.23
C LEU A 13 25.23 -10.34 -9.80
N THR A 14 24.43 -10.79 -8.84
CA THR A 14 24.67 -10.63 -7.41
C THR A 14 25.38 -11.86 -6.86
N ALA A 15 26.13 -11.69 -5.77
CA ALA A 15 26.88 -12.79 -5.17
C ALA A 15 25.97 -13.93 -4.65
N ASN A 16 24.83 -13.57 -4.05
CA ASN A 16 24.01 -14.50 -3.26
C ASN A 16 22.53 -14.60 -3.73
N ALA A 17 22.08 -13.80 -4.71
CA ALA A 17 20.68 -13.75 -5.14
C ALA A 17 20.50 -13.93 -6.66
N GLY A 18 21.56 -14.34 -7.39
CA GLY A 18 21.49 -14.51 -8.83
C GLY A 18 21.37 -13.19 -9.58
N ASN A 19 20.51 -13.11 -10.59
CA ASN A 19 20.33 -11.88 -11.37
C ASN A 19 19.76 -10.74 -10.50
N GLY A 20 20.09 -9.50 -10.84
CA GLY A 20 19.59 -8.31 -10.17
C GLY A 20 19.47 -7.11 -11.11
N LEU A 21 18.97 -6.00 -10.57
CA LEU A 21 19.03 -4.68 -11.20
C LEU A 21 19.93 -3.76 -10.36
N ALA A 22 20.81 -2.99 -11.00
CA ALA A 22 21.52 -1.87 -10.38
C ALA A 22 21.13 -0.55 -11.02
N ALA A 23 21.28 0.55 -10.29
CA ALA A 23 21.15 1.88 -10.83
C ALA A 23 22.23 2.15 -11.89
N SER A 24 21.83 2.57 -13.08
CA SER A 24 22.75 2.95 -14.17
C SER A 24 23.39 4.33 -13.97
N GLN A 25 22.79 5.14 -13.09
CA GLN A 25 23.18 6.49 -12.71
C GLN A 25 22.80 6.76 -11.25
N ASN A 26 23.21 7.91 -10.70
CA ASN A 26 22.68 8.34 -9.40
C ASN A 26 21.19 8.67 -9.55
N ILE A 27 20.37 8.14 -8.65
CA ILE A 27 18.92 8.34 -8.65
C ILE A 27 18.54 9.02 -7.34
N PRO A 28 18.07 10.28 -7.39
CA PRO A 28 17.62 10.98 -6.19
C PRO A 28 16.37 10.34 -5.58
N GLU A 29 16.16 10.51 -4.28
CA GLU A 29 14.93 10.11 -3.59
C GLU A 29 13.66 10.59 -4.31
N GLY A 30 12.64 9.73 -4.34
CA GLY A 30 11.38 10.02 -5.01
C GLY A 30 11.44 10.02 -6.54
N SER A 31 12.59 9.75 -7.15
CA SER A 31 12.73 9.73 -8.61
C SER A 31 12.23 8.42 -9.22
N LEU A 32 11.85 8.48 -10.49
CA LEU A 32 11.47 7.32 -11.29
C LEU A 32 12.70 6.48 -11.66
N ILE A 33 12.70 5.20 -11.28
CA ILE A 33 13.79 4.26 -11.59
C ILE A 33 13.53 3.59 -12.94
N ILE A 34 12.37 2.96 -13.10
CA ILE A 34 11.96 2.26 -14.31
C ILE A 34 10.44 2.33 -14.45
N LYS A 35 9.91 2.47 -15.68
CA LYS A 35 8.48 2.51 -15.96
C LYS A 35 8.12 1.66 -17.17
N ILE A 36 7.03 0.91 -17.05
CA ILE A 36 6.43 0.15 -18.15
C ILE A 36 4.93 0.43 -18.18
N SER A 37 4.49 1.22 -19.16
CA SER A 37 3.09 1.63 -19.32
C SER A 37 2.19 0.49 -19.81
N ASN A 38 2.76 -0.48 -20.52
CA ASN A 38 2.07 -1.66 -21.03
C ASN A 38 2.84 -2.93 -20.63
N PRO A 39 2.63 -3.45 -19.41
CA PRO A 39 3.37 -4.59 -18.94
C PRO A 39 3.06 -5.85 -19.74
N TYR A 40 3.96 -6.82 -19.70
CA TYR A 40 3.89 -8.04 -20.49
C TYR A 40 2.55 -8.77 -20.31
N LEU A 41 2.06 -8.90 -19.08
CA LEU A 41 0.73 -9.43 -18.78
C LEU A 41 0.14 -8.68 -17.58
N THR A 42 -1.09 -8.20 -17.70
CA THR A 42 -1.84 -7.60 -16.59
C THR A 42 -3.31 -7.96 -16.71
N LEU A 43 -3.91 -8.47 -15.63
CA LEU A 43 -5.34 -8.81 -15.59
C LEU A 43 -5.91 -8.64 -14.18
N LEU A 44 -7.21 -8.34 -14.11
CA LEU A 44 -7.95 -8.26 -12.84
C LEU A 44 -8.25 -9.64 -12.27
N GLU A 45 -8.30 -9.74 -10.95
CA GLU A 45 -8.82 -10.88 -10.23
C GLU A 45 -10.36 -10.99 -10.34
N LYS A 46 -10.89 -12.20 -10.15
CA LYS A 46 -12.34 -12.47 -10.29
C LYS A 46 -13.18 -11.51 -9.45
N ALA A 47 -12.78 -11.27 -8.19
CA ALA A 47 -13.47 -10.40 -7.25
C ALA A 47 -13.62 -8.94 -7.71
N HIS A 48 -12.77 -8.49 -8.64
CA HIS A 48 -12.72 -7.09 -9.08
C HIS A 48 -13.22 -6.86 -10.51
N LEU A 49 -13.60 -7.91 -11.24
CA LEU A 49 -14.14 -7.78 -12.61
C LEU A 49 -15.43 -6.95 -12.66
N ASP A 50 -16.16 -6.93 -11.55
CA ASP A 50 -17.46 -6.28 -11.45
C ASP A 50 -17.37 -4.80 -11.06
N SER A 51 -16.34 -4.43 -10.30
CA SER A 51 -16.17 -3.09 -9.71
C SER A 51 -15.08 -2.26 -10.40
N THR A 52 -14.25 -2.89 -11.23
CA THR A 52 -13.06 -2.24 -11.81
C THR A 52 -13.02 -2.40 -13.33
N CYS A 53 -12.64 -1.32 -14.05
CA CYS A 53 -12.50 -1.36 -15.50
C CYS A 53 -11.42 -2.37 -15.92
N SER A 54 -11.79 -3.38 -16.72
CA SER A 54 -10.91 -4.47 -17.16
C SER A 54 -9.79 -4.03 -18.09
N TRP A 55 -9.88 -2.83 -18.67
CA TRP A 55 -8.76 -2.23 -19.39
C TRP A 55 -7.90 -1.36 -18.48
N CYS A 56 -8.43 -0.26 -17.93
CA CYS A 56 -7.62 0.79 -17.31
C CYS A 56 -7.41 0.64 -15.80
N PHE A 57 -8.07 -0.35 -15.18
CA PHE A 57 -7.93 -0.73 -13.78
C PHE A 57 -8.39 0.35 -12.80
N THR A 58 -9.24 1.27 -13.25
CA THR A 58 -9.88 2.27 -12.39
C THR A 58 -11.25 1.78 -11.93
N LYS A 59 -11.51 1.99 -10.65
CA LYS A 59 -12.82 1.89 -10.00
C LYS A 59 -13.49 3.27 -10.07
N PRO A 60 -14.54 3.46 -10.88
CA PRO A 60 -15.24 4.74 -10.91
C PRO A 60 -16.05 4.95 -9.62
N GLU A 61 -16.00 6.16 -9.05
CA GLU A 61 -16.80 6.52 -7.88
C GLU A 61 -18.27 6.86 -8.27
N ASN A 62 -18.46 7.54 -9.41
CA ASN A 62 -19.75 8.12 -9.82
C ASN A 62 -20.27 7.62 -11.18
N SER A 63 -19.73 6.53 -11.74
CA SER A 63 -20.19 6.00 -13.03
C SER A 63 -20.31 4.48 -13.04
N THR A 64 -21.30 3.97 -13.78
CA THR A 64 -21.50 2.53 -13.94
C THR A 64 -20.60 1.98 -15.04
N LEU A 65 -19.87 0.91 -14.72
CA LEU A 65 -19.10 0.18 -15.72
C LEU A 65 -20.04 -0.53 -16.69
N LYS A 66 -19.67 -0.57 -17.97
CA LYS A 66 -20.46 -1.22 -19.03
C LYS A 66 -19.89 -2.60 -19.34
N ASN A 67 -20.74 -3.62 -19.30
CA ASN A 67 -20.34 -5.00 -19.60
C ASN A 67 -20.00 -5.17 -21.09
N CYS A 68 -19.04 -6.03 -21.39
CA CYS A 68 -18.86 -6.53 -22.75
C CYS A 68 -20.13 -7.21 -23.26
N GLY A 69 -20.64 -6.77 -24.41
CA GLY A 69 -21.85 -7.33 -25.02
C GLY A 69 -21.78 -8.83 -25.36
N GLY A 70 -20.57 -9.35 -25.58
CA GLY A 70 -20.34 -10.75 -25.96
C GLY A 70 -20.29 -11.71 -24.78
N CYS A 71 -19.34 -11.53 -23.87
CA CYS A 71 -19.12 -12.45 -22.74
C CYS A 71 -19.89 -12.10 -21.47
N LYS A 72 -20.26 -10.82 -21.28
CA LYS A 72 -20.85 -10.28 -20.04
C LYS A 72 -19.98 -10.37 -18.78
N VAL A 73 -18.74 -10.88 -18.89
CA VAL A 73 -17.78 -11.04 -17.78
C VAL A 73 -17.00 -9.76 -17.48
N VAL A 74 -16.31 -9.21 -18.48
CA VAL A 74 -15.48 -8.00 -18.30
C VAL A 74 -16.30 -6.72 -18.45
N ARG A 75 -15.88 -5.67 -17.76
CA ARG A 75 -16.57 -4.37 -17.74
C ARG A 75 -15.62 -3.20 -18.00
N TYR A 76 -16.13 -2.13 -18.59
CA TYR A 76 -15.32 -0.97 -19.01
C TYR A 76 -15.94 0.35 -18.59
N CYS A 77 -15.10 1.32 -18.21
CA CYS A 77 -15.56 2.68 -17.92
C CYS A 77 -15.89 3.48 -19.19
N SER A 78 -15.36 3.11 -20.35
CA SER A 78 -15.60 3.79 -21.62
C SER A 78 -15.50 2.86 -22.83
N SER A 79 -16.09 3.29 -23.95
CA SER A 79 -15.96 2.62 -25.24
C SER A 79 -14.50 2.57 -25.72
N ASP A 80 -13.69 3.57 -25.36
CA ASP A 80 -12.25 3.57 -25.68
C ASP A 80 -11.48 2.49 -24.90
N CYS A 81 -11.80 2.29 -23.62
CA CYS A 81 -11.24 1.19 -22.84
C CYS A 81 -11.61 -0.18 -23.45
N GLN A 82 -12.88 -0.34 -23.84
CA GLN A 82 -13.34 -1.55 -24.52
C GLN A 82 -12.58 -1.80 -25.83
N LYS A 83 -12.41 -0.78 -26.69
CA LYS A 83 -11.69 -0.89 -27.95
C LYS A 83 -10.23 -1.30 -27.75
N LYS A 84 -9.54 -0.68 -26.78
CA LYS A 84 -8.14 -0.99 -26.47
C LYS A 84 -7.98 -2.43 -25.98
N ASP A 85 -8.84 -2.88 -25.07
CA ASP A 85 -8.81 -4.26 -24.57
C ASP A 85 -9.14 -5.29 -25.66
N TRP A 86 -10.12 -4.98 -26.51
CA TRP A 86 -10.49 -5.80 -27.66
C TRP A 86 -9.32 -6.03 -28.61
N GLN A 87 -8.55 -4.98 -28.91
CA GLN A 87 -7.36 -5.06 -29.76
C GLN A 87 -6.22 -5.82 -29.08
N ALA A 88 -6.04 -5.62 -27.77
CA ALA A 88 -4.93 -6.21 -27.02
C ALA A 88 -5.08 -7.73 -26.82
N ILE A 89 -6.22 -8.18 -26.31
CA ILE A 89 -6.43 -9.59 -26.00
C ILE A 89 -7.89 -10.04 -25.97
N HIS A 90 -8.84 -9.18 -25.58
CA HIS A 90 -10.19 -9.60 -25.25
C HIS A 90 -10.92 -10.25 -26.44
N LYS A 91 -10.66 -9.81 -27.68
CA LYS A 91 -11.21 -10.44 -28.90
C LYS A 91 -10.97 -11.96 -28.94
N LYS A 92 -9.81 -12.42 -28.44
CA LYS A 92 -9.39 -13.82 -28.49
C LYS A 92 -9.98 -14.65 -27.35
N GLU A 93 -10.21 -14.06 -26.18
CA GLU A 93 -10.73 -14.75 -25.00
C GLU A 93 -12.25 -14.56 -24.78
N CYS A 94 -12.90 -13.60 -25.45
CA CYS A 94 -14.31 -13.27 -25.22
C CYS A 94 -15.24 -14.49 -25.40
N LYS A 95 -15.01 -15.31 -26.44
CA LYS A 95 -15.81 -16.54 -26.64
C LYS A 95 -15.58 -17.55 -25.52
N ILE A 96 -14.34 -17.69 -25.05
CA ILE A 96 -13.97 -18.60 -23.97
C ILE A 96 -14.65 -18.18 -22.66
N LEU A 97 -14.55 -16.88 -22.31
CA LEU A 97 -15.19 -16.31 -21.12
C LEU A 97 -16.72 -16.47 -21.17
N LYS A 98 -17.33 -16.44 -22.36
CA LYS A 98 -18.77 -16.68 -22.54
C LYS A 98 -19.16 -18.14 -22.27
N THR A 99 -18.31 -19.10 -22.66
CA THR A 99 -18.62 -20.54 -22.62
C THR A 99 -18.12 -21.25 -21.37
N SER A 100 -17.18 -20.63 -20.64
CA SER A 100 -16.67 -21.18 -19.38
C SER A 100 -17.79 -21.17 -18.32
N PRO A 101 -17.95 -22.23 -17.52
CA PRO A 101 -19.00 -22.29 -16.49
C PRO A 101 -18.80 -21.24 -15.39
N ASP A 102 -17.54 -20.87 -15.13
CA ASP A 102 -17.15 -19.82 -14.20
C ASP A 102 -15.92 -19.06 -14.73
N VAL A 103 -15.62 -17.91 -14.14
CA VAL A 103 -14.38 -17.18 -14.36
C VAL A 103 -13.21 -18.04 -13.88
N LEU A 104 -12.34 -18.42 -14.82
CA LEU A 104 -11.16 -19.24 -14.52
C LEU A 104 -10.24 -18.54 -13.49
N PRO A 105 -9.48 -19.31 -12.68
CA PRO A 105 -8.50 -18.75 -11.75
C PRO A 105 -7.55 -17.76 -12.43
N THR A 106 -7.13 -16.73 -11.70
CA THR A 106 -6.30 -15.64 -12.26
C THR A 106 -5.01 -16.14 -12.93
N PRO A 107 -4.22 -17.07 -12.35
CA PRO A 107 -3.05 -17.61 -13.04
C PRO A 107 -3.42 -18.37 -14.32
N THR A 108 -4.49 -19.15 -14.30
CA THR A 108 -5.04 -19.85 -15.48
C THR A 108 -5.45 -18.88 -16.59
N ARG A 109 -6.13 -17.78 -16.26
CA ARG A 109 -6.48 -16.72 -17.24
C ARG A 109 -5.22 -16.04 -17.78
N GLY A 110 -4.23 -15.79 -16.93
CA GLY A 110 -2.94 -15.26 -17.34
C GLY A 110 -2.26 -16.17 -18.37
N LEU A 111 -2.15 -17.46 -18.07
CA LEU A 111 -1.59 -18.47 -18.96
C LEU A 111 -2.40 -18.59 -20.27
N LEU A 112 -3.74 -18.56 -20.18
CA LEU A 112 -4.62 -18.57 -21.35
C LEU A 112 -4.35 -17.37 -22.27
N GLN A 113 -4.24 -16.16 -21.71
CA GLN A 113 -3.91 -14.96 -22.49
C GLN A 113 -2.56 -15.08 -23.17
N LEU A 114 -1.56 -15.71 -22.51
CA LEU A 114 -0.28 -16.01 -23.13
C LEU A 114 -0.45 -17.01 -24.28
N ALA A 115 -1.14 -18.12 -24.07
CA ALA A 115 -1.38 -19.16 -25.08
C ALA A 115 -2.10 -18.65 -26.34
N LEU A 116 -2.97 -17.64 -26.19
CA LEU A 116 -3.70 -16.98 -27.28
C LEU A 116 -2.86 -15.93 -28.05
N ARG A 117 -1.67 -15.55 -27.55
CA ARG A 117 -0.74 -14.65 -28.25
C ARG A 117 0.19 -15.46 -29.15
N HIS A 118 0.39 -14.98 -30.40
CA HIS A 118 1.19 -15.71 -31.41
C HIS A 118 2.65 -15.93 -31.02
N LYS A 119 3.20 -15.10 -30.13
CA LYS A 119 4.60 -15.17 -29.68
C LYS A 119 4.86 -16.25 -28.62
N PHE A 120 3.83 -16.88 -28.07
CA PHE A 120 3.94 -17.86 -26.99
C PHE A 120 3.39 -19.20 -27.48
N ARG A 121 4.11 -19.82 -28.43
CA ARG A 121 3.62 -21.00 -29.14
C ARG A 121 4.20 -22.29 -28.56
N ASP A 122 5.52 -22.40 -28.58
CA ASP A 122 6.21 -23.67 -28.33
C ASP A 122 7.35 -23.54 -27.29
N GLU A 123 7.73 -22.31 -26.93
CA GLU A 123 8.75 -22.01 -25.91
C GLU A 123 8.44 -20.69 -25.19
N PRO A 124 8.98 -20.46 -23.97
CA PRO A 124 8.87 -19.17 -23.28
C PRO A 124 9.55 -18.05 -24.07
N ASP A 125 9.08 -16.80 -23.92
CA ASP A 125 9.72 -15.64 -24.55
C ASP A 125 11.15 -15.49 -23.98
N PRO A 126 12.19 -15.28 -24.82
CA PRO A 126 13.57 -15.08 -24.36
C PRO A 126 13.74 -14.01 -23.28
N LYS A 127 12.81 -13.05 -23.17
CA LYS A 127 12.78 -12.05 -22.08
C LYS A 127 12.63 -12.64 -20.68
N TRP A 128 12.21 -13.90 -20.58
CA TRP A 128 12.07 -14.60 -19.31
C TRP A 128 13.41 -15.23 -18.88
N GLU A 129 14.46 -15.10 -19.69
CA GLU A 129 15.80 -15.58 -19.39
C GLU A 129 16.35 -14.92 -18.12
N GLY A 130 16.69 -15.77 -17.15
CA GLY A 130 17.20 -15.36 -15.85
C GLY A 130 16.13 -15.21 -14.76
N LEU A 131 14.85 -15.39 -15.08
CA LEU A 131 13.78 -15.49 -14.08
C LEU A 131 13.78 -16.86 -13.42
N VAL A 132 13.65 -16.86 -12.09
CA VAL A 132 13.61 -18.09 -11.30
C VAL A 132 12.28 -18.80 -11.48
N MET A 133 12.31 -20.13 -11.61
CA MET A 133 11.10 -20.96 -11.77
C MET A 133 10.71 -21.71 -10.47
N ASN A 134 11.69 -22.03 -9.61
CA ASN A 134 11.50 -22.82 -8.39
C ASN A 134 10.72 -24.13 -8.60
N LYS A 135 10.88 -24.78 -9.77
CA LYS A 135 10.11 -25.97 -10.13
C LYS A 135 10.30 -27.11 -9.13
N THR A 136 11.55 -27.41 -8.77
CA THR A 136 11.86 -28.50 -7.83
C THR A 136 11.20 -28.25 -6.48
N GLN A 137 11.31 -27.03 -5.95
CA GLN A 137 10.73 -26.64 -4.67
C GLN A 137 9.20 -26.65 -4.71
N LEU A 138 8.58 -26.27 -5.83
CA LEU A 138 7.13 -26.37 -6.04
C LEU A 138 6.64 -27.82 -6.09
N ILE A 139 7.46 -28.75 -6.60
CA ILE A 139 7.16 -30.20 -6.57
C ILE A 139 7.25 -30.71 -5.13
N GLU A 140 8.32 -30.40 -4.42
CA GLU A 140 8.54 -30.80 -3.03
C GLU A 140 7.45 -30.26 -2.10
N ALA A 141 6.96 -29.04 -2.35
CA ALA A 141 5.85 -28.44 -1.63
C ALA A 141 4.46 -28.97 -2.04
N GLY A 142 4.37 -29.91 -3.00
CA GLY A 142 3.09 -30.46 -3.47
C GLY A 142 2.22 -29.47 -4.28
N ARG A 143 2.79 -28.36 -4.76
CA ARG A 143 2.06 -27.30 -5.47
C ARG A 143 2.12 -27.43 -6.98
N TYR A 144 3.01 -28.27 -7.51
CA TYR A 144 3.21 -28.44 -8.95
C TYR A 144 2.01 -29.10 -9.66
N ASP A 145 1.30 -30.01 -8.99
CA ASP A 145 0.13 -30.70 -9.55
C ASP A 145 -1.02 -29.72 -9.81
N GLU A 146 -1.23 -28.75 -8.92
CA GLU A 146 -2.22 -27.69 -9.12
C GLU A 146 -1.87 -26.84 -10.35
N LEU A 147 -0.60 -26.47 -10.52
CA LEU A 147 -0.15 -25.70 -11.70
C LEU A 147 -0.32 -26.52 -12.99
N THR A 148 -0.12 -27.83 -12.93
CA THR A 148 -0.33 -28.73 -14.07
C THR A 148 -1.81 -28.78 -14.44
N LEU A 149 -2.72 -28.89 -13.46
CA LEU A 149 -4.16 -28.83 -13.70
C LEU A 149 -4.59 -27.49 -14.32
N GLN A 150 -4.09 -26.37 -13.79
CA GLN A 150 -4.34 -25.04 -14.35
C GLN A 150 -3.83 -24.95 -15.81
N SER A 151 -2.67 -25.55 -16.08
CA SER A 151 -2.11 -25.65 -17.44
C SER A 151 -2.97 -26.47 -18.39
N MET A 152 -3.51 -27.62 -17.96
CA MET A 152 -4.46 -28.42 -18.74
C MET A 152 -5.71 -27.61 -19.13
N ILE A 153 -6.26 -26.83 -18.19
CA ILE A 153 -7.42 -25.98 -18.44
C ILE A 153 -7.09 -24.92 -19.50
N ALA A 154 -5.96 -24.22 -19.35
CA ALA A 154 -5.53 -23.23 -20.32
C ALA A 154 -5.30 -23.85 -21.70
N ALA A 155 -4.69 -25.04 -21.77
CA ALA A 155 -4.45 -25.77 -23.01
C ALA A 155 -5.77 -26.11 -23.73
N LYS A 156 -6.72 -26.69 -22.99
CA LYS A 156 -8.07 -27.02 -23.48
C LYS A 156 -8.77 -25.80 -24.10
N TYR A 157 -8.80 -24.67 -23.40
CA TYR A 157 -9.51 -23.49 -23.88
C TYR A 157 -8.78 -22.73 -25.00
N SER A 158 -7.45 -22.82 -25.07
CA SER A 158 -6.66 -22.21 -26.16
C SER A 158 -6.52 -23.12 -27.39
N GLY A 159 -7.04 -24.34 -27.36
CA GLY A 159 -6.88 -25.31 -28.44
C GLY A 159 -5.45 -25.86 -28.57
N ARG A 160 -4.69 -25.86 -27.48
CA ARG A 160 -3.34 -26.45 -27.40
C ARG A 160 -3.46 -27.92 -27.01
N GLY A 161 -2.61 -28.76 -27.61
CA GLY A 161 -2.58 -30.20 -27.31
C GLY A 161 -1.86 -30.54 -26.02
N ASP A 162 -1.97 -31.80 -25.58
CA ASP A 162 -1.45 -32.28 -24.30
C ASP A 162 0.04 -32.05 -24.09
N ARG A 163 0.82 -32.06 -25.18
CA ARG A 163 2.27 -31.75 -25.15
C ARG A 163 2.58 -30.34 -24.61
N TRP A 164 1.64 -29.40 -24.76
CA TRP A 164 1.80 -28.02 -24.29
C TRP A 164 1.59 -27.88 -22.78
N VAL A 165 0.95 -28.85 -22.13
CA VAL A 165 0.64 -28.80 -20.69
C VAL A 165 1.92 -28.65 -19.85
N PHE A 166 2.98 -29.35 -20.23
CA PHE A 166 4.28 -29.24 -19.54
C PHE A 166 4.90 -27.85 -19.66
N LEU A 167 4.83 -27.25 -20.84
CA LEU A 167 5.28 -25.86 -21.05
C LEU A 167 4.42 -24.90 -20.22
N GLY A 168 3.09 -25.02 -20.28
CA GLY A 168 2.20 -24.16 -19.50
C GLY A 168 2.42 -24.28 -17.99
N ALA A 169 2.77 -25.46 -17.48
CA ALA A 169 3.09 -25.67 -16.08
C ALA A 169 4.42 -24.98 -15.70
N GLN A 170 5.46 -25.09 -16.53
CA GLN A 170 6.73 -24.36 -16.35
C GLN A 170 6.52 -22.84 -16.33
N VAL A 171 5.65 -22.36 -17.21
CA VAL A 171 5.29 -20.95 -17.31
C VAL A 171 4.57 -20.46 -16.06
N LEU A 172 3.65 -21.27 -15.53
CA LEU A 172 3.00 -20.98 -14.25
C LEU A 172 3.97 -21.03 -13.07
N CYS A 173 4.95 -21.95 -13.07
CA CYS A 173 6.02 -21.96 -12.07
C CYS A 173 6.79 -20.62 -12.10
N GLN A 174 7.21 -20.15 -13.28
CA GLN A 174 7.88 -18.85 -13.41
C GLN A 174 6.97 -17.70 -12.96
N MET A 175 5.70 -17.66 -13.40
CA MET A 175 4.77 -16.61 -12.97
C MET A 175 4.57 -16.61 -11.44
N SER A 176 4.54 -17.78 -10.80
CA SER A 176 4.33 -17.89 -9.35
C SER A 176 5.42 -17.19 -8.52
N SER A 177 6.66 -17.16 -9.03
CA SER A 177 7.82 -16.56 -8.35
C SER A 177 8.11 -15.12 -8.78
N ASN A 178 7.53 -14.64 -9.89
CA ASN A 178 7.93 -13.39 -10.53
C ASN A 178 6.77 -12.41 -10.81
N ALA A 179 5.52 -12.81 -10.55
CA ALA A 179 4.37 -11.93 -10.74
C ALA A 179 4.18 -10.97 -9.56
N PHE A 180 3.88 -9.72 -9.90
CA PHE A 180 3.47 -8.66 -8.99
C PHE A 180 1.95 -8.70 -8.77
N ARG A 181 1.54 -8.38 -7.55
CA ARG A 181 0.14 -8.12 -7.21
C ARG A 181 -0.17 -6.68 -7.62
N VAL A 182 -1.15 -6.49 -8.50
CA VAL A 182 -1.61 -5.16 -8.90
C VAL A 182 -2.44 -4.58 -7.78
N THR A 183 -2.11 -3.36 -7.37
CA THR A 183 -2.79 -2.67 -6.27
C THR A 183 -3.34 -1.32 -6.70
N LEU A 184 -4.42 -0.90 -6.04
CA LEU A 184 -4.88 0.49 -6.04
C LEU A 184 -3.98 1.35 -5.13
N PRO A 185 -4.10 2.69 -5.16
CA PRO A 185 -3.29 3.55 -4.29
C PRO A 185 -3.39 3.21 -2.80
N ASP A 186 -4.53 2.72 -2.33
CA ASP A 186 -4.75 2.26 -0.96
C ASP A 186 -4.22 0.84 -0.64
N ASP A 187 -3.36 0.31 -1.52
CA ASP A 187 -2.79 -1.04 -1.48
C ASP A 187 -3.83 -2.18 -1.65
N THR A 188 -5.08 -1.86 -1.99
CA THR A 188 -6.10 -2.88 -2.28
C THR A 188 -5.64 -3.73 -3.46
N PRO A 189 -5.45 -5.04 -3.30
CA PRO A 189 -5.12 -5.92 -4.42
C PRO A 189 -6.31 -6.06 -5.36
N ILE A 190 -6.05 -5.94 -6.66
CA ILE A 190 -7.10 -6.03 -7.68
C ILE A 190 -6.75 -6.95 -8.84
N GLY A 191 -5.51 -7.43 -8.93
CA GLY A 191 -5.04 -8.12 -10.12
C GLY A 191 -3.64 -8.72 -10.04
N LEU A 192 -3.24 -9.31 -11.16
CA LEU A 192 -1.92 -9.87 -11.39
C LEU A 192 -1.22 -9.10 -12.51
N CYS A 193 0.03 -8.73 -12.28
CA CYS A 193 0.94 -8.18 -13.28
C CYS A 193 2.16 -9.09 -13.36
N PHE A 194 2.53 -9.51 -14.56
CA PHE A 194 3.78 -10.19 -14.80
C PHE A 194 4.57 -9.36 -15.80
N GLU A 195 5.73 -8.89 -15.37
CA GLU A 195 6.64 -8.05 -16.14
C GLU A 195 8.08 -8.50 -15.91
N PRO A 196 8.65 -9.31 -16.83
CA PRO A 196 9.99 -9.89 -16.68
C PRO A 196 11.08 -8.89 -16.35
N THR A 197 11.02 -7.70 -16.94
CA THR A 197 12.07 -6.68 -16.76
C THR A 197 12.17 -6.22 -15.31
N LEU A 198 11.02 -6.01 -14.66
CA LEU A 198 10.96 -5.55 -13.27
C LEU A 198 11.15 -6.70 -12.28
N ALA A 199 10.77 -7.93 -12.65
CA ALA A 199 10.92 -9.13 -11.81
C ALA A 199 12.38 -9.50 -11.49
N LEU A 200 13.36 -8.85 -12.15
CA LEU A 200 14.79 -8.98 -11.83
C LEU A 200 15.21 -8.22 -10.56
N ALA A 201 14.42 -7.29 -10.03
CA ALA A 201 14.78 -6.58 -8.79
C ALA A 201 14.63 -7.50 -7.58
N ASN A 202 15.73 -7.71 -6.85
CA ASN A 202 15.76 -8.58 -5.68
C ASN A 202 15.03 -8.01 -4.47
N HIS A 203 14.77 -8.90 -3.51
CA HIS A 203 14.13 -8.57 -2.25
C HIS A 203 15.08 -7.89 -1.24
N SER A 204 14.54 -6.95 -0.45
CA SER A 204 15.07 -6.54 0.85
C SER A 204 13.93 -6.19 1.81
N CYS A 205 14.05 -6.53 3.09
CA CYS A 205 13.11 -6.06 4.12
C CYS A 205 13.35 -4.58 4.52
N SER A 206 14.45 -3.98 4.06
CA SER A 206 14.71 -2.53 4.06
C SER A 206 14.99 -2.11 2.61
N PRO A 207 13.95 -2.01 1.77
CA PRO A 207 14.12 -1.73 0.34
C PRO A 207 14.53 -0.26 0.10
N ASN A 208 15.23 -0.01 -1.01
CA ASN A 208 15.54 1.35 -1.49
C ASN A 208 14.59 1.77 -2.63
N ALA A 209 13.72 0.88 -3.11
CA ALA A 209 12.70 1.17 -4.11
C ALA A 209 11.33 0.58 -3.75
N VAL A 210 10.27 1.21 -4.25
CA VAL A 210 8.88 0.77 -4.08
C VAL A 210 8.21 0.55 -5.43
N VAL A 211 7.32 -0.45 -5.50
CA VAL A 211 6.50 -0.75 -6.68
C VAL A 211 5.27 0.14 -6.69
N VAL A 212 4.99 0.80 -7.81
CA VAL A 212 3.84 1.70 -7.97
C VAL A 212 3.04 1.30 -9.20
N PHE A 213 1.74 1.12 -9.02
CA PHE A 213 0.78 0.94 -10.09
C PHE A 213 0.00 2.23 -10.36
N ASP A 214 -0.11 2.62 -11.64
CA ASP A 214 -1.02 3.66 -12.10
C ASP A 214 -1.94 3.07 -13.19
N GLY A 215 -3.05 2.51 -12.74
CA GLY A 215 -3.89 1.64 -13.56
C GLY A 215 -3.13 0.39 -13.99
N ARG A 216 -2.86 0.24 -15.29
CA ARG A 216 -2.06 -0.88 -15.81
C ARG A 216 -0.56 -0.65 -15.74
N ALA A 217 -0.13 0.60 -15.69
CA ALA A 217 1.30 0.92 -15.73
C ALA A 217 1.95 0.48 -14.41
N ILE A 218 3.15 -0.10 -14.51
CA ILE A 218 3.98 -0.45 -13.35
C ILE A 218 5.27 0.36 -13.39
N SER A 219 5.74 0.79 -12.22
CA SER A 219 7.01 1.49 -12.10
C SER A 219 7.69 1.22 -10.76
N PHE A 220 9.01 1.44 -10.71
CA PHE A 220 9.75 1.55 -9.46
C PHE A 220 10.11 3.00 -9.18
N ARG A 221 9.94 3.41 -7.93
CA ARG A 221 10.31 4.75 -7.44
C ARG A 221 11.26 4.64 -6.25
N ALA A 222 12.22 5.54 -6.17
CA ALA A 222 13.26 5.53 -5.15
C ALA A 222 12.71 5.99 -3.78
N LEU A 223 12.98 5.23 -2.72
CA LEU A 223 12.62 5.58 -1.34
C LEU A 223 13.69 6.45 -0.66
N SER A 224 14.92 6.39 -1.15
CA SER A 224 16.08 7.18 -0.74
C SER A 224 16.95 7.48 -1.95
N ASP A 225 18.01 8.27 -1.80
CA ASP A 225 19.04 8.39 -2.82
C ASP A 225 19.68 7.02 -3.09
N ILE A 226 19.92 6.70 -4.37
CA ILE A 226 20.53 5.45 -4.83
C ILE A 226 21.74 5.81 -5.69
N LYS A 227 22.91 5.28 -5.36
CA LYS A 227 24.15 5.56 -6.11
C LYS A 227 24.22 4.74 -7.39
N LYS A 228 24.89 5.26 -8.42
CA LYS A 228 25.24 4.47 -9.61
C LYS A 228 25.94 3.18 -9.20
N GLY A 229 25.48 2.04 -9.76
CA GLY A 229 25.98 0.70 -9.46
C GLY A 229 25.38 0.05 -8.22
N GLU A 230 24.63 0.78 -7.40
CA GLU A 230 23.92 0.23 -6.25
C GLU A 230 22.74 -0.64 -6.70
N GLU A 231 22.54 -1.78 -6.05
CA GLU A 231 21.44 -2.69 -6.36
C GLU A 231 20.08 -2.07 -6.00
N ILE A 232 19.12 -2.16 -6.93
CA ILE A 232 17.73 -1.80 -6.73
C ILE A 232 17.03 -2.97 -6.03
N ARG A 233 16.53 -2.73 -4.83
CA ARG A 233 15.83 -3.74 -4.02
C ARG A 233 14.43 -3.27 -3.66
N ILE A 234 13.45 -4.14 -3.86
CA ILE A 234 12.04 -3.94 -3.50
C ILE A 234 11.64 -4.88 -2.36
N SER A 235 10.52 -4.63 -1.70
CA SER A 235 9.93 -5.65 -0.83
C SER A 235 9.00 -6.55 -1.63
N TYR A 236 9.02 -7.86 -1.35
CA TYR A 236 8.14 -8.86 -1.96
C TYR A 236 6.92 -9.17 -1.10
N ILE A 237 6.96 -8.69 0.15
CA ILE A 237 6.11 -9.06 1.27
C ILE A 237 5.83 -7.80 2.12
N GLU A 238 4.97 -7.92 3.13
CA GLU A 238 4.82 -6.88 4.15
C GLU A 238 6.07 -6.84 5.06
N ASN A 239 6.89 -5.81 4.91
CA ASN A 239 8.18 -5.74 5.59
C ASN A 239 8.12 -5.13 7.00
N THR A 240 6.94 -4.72 7.49
CA THR A 240 6.75 -4.26 8.88
C THR A 240 6.46 -5.39 9.88
N GLN A 241 6.29 -6.64 9.42
CA GLN A 241 6.05 -7.81 10.29
C GLN A 241 7.32 -8.29 11.03
N THR A 242 7.18 -9.27 11.93
CA THR A 242 8.30 -9.92 12.64
C THR A 242 9.25 -10.64 11.68
N ARG A 243 10.51 -10.88 12.09
CA ARG A 243 11.49 -11.62 11.27
C ARG A 243 11.01 -13.03 10.93
N GLU A 244 10.34 -13.70 11.87
CA GLU A 244 9.76 -15.02 11.67
C GLU A 244 8.70 -15.00 10.57
N ASN A 245 7.71 -14.11 10.64
CA ASN A 245 6.64 -14.04 9.64
C ASN A 245 7.19 -13.64 8.25
N ARG A 246 8.11 -12.67 8.21
CA ARG A 246 8.80 -12.30 6.97
C ARG A 246 9.56 -13.49 6.38
N GLY A 247 10.28 -14.24 7.21
CA GLY A 247 11.01 -15.44 6.81
C GLY A 247 10.08 -16.53 6.26
N ALA A 248 9.01 -16.83 6.99
CA ALA A 248 8.02 -17.83 6.63
C ALA A 248 7.32 -17.50 5.30
N GLU A 249 6.94 -16.23 5.07
CA GLU A 249 6.33 -15.82 3.80
C GLU A 249 7.30 -15.95 2.62
N LEU A 250 8.56 -15.52 2.82
CA LEU A 250 9.59 -15.62 1.78
C LEU A 250 9.96 -17.07 1.45
N GLU A 251 10.08 -17.93 2.46
CA GLU A 251 10.35 -19.34 2.28
C GLU A 251 9.18 -20.05 1.59
N HIS A 252 7.95 -19.83 2.06
CA HIS A 252 6.75 -20.45 1.49
C HIS A 252 6.48 -20.03 0.04
N ARG A 253 6.71 -18.77 -0.31
CA ARG A 253 6.35 -18.22 -1.64
C ARG A 253 7.53 -18.19 -2.63
N TYR A 254 8.72 -17.88 -2.16
CA TYR A 254 9.88 -17.61 -3.02
C TYR A 254 11.07 -18.56 -2.76
N PHE A 255 10.95 -19.46 -1.77
CA PHE A 255 11.90 -20.53 -1.50
C PHE A 255 13.34 -20.06 -1.20
N PHE A 256 13.48 -18.92 -0.50
CA PHE A 256 14.77 -18.44 -0.04
C PHE A 256 14.70 -17.81 1.35
N THR A 257 15.83 -17.81 2.05
CA THR A 257 15.99 -17.11 3.34
C THR A 257 16.61 -15.74 3.10
N CYS A 258 15.95 -14.68 3.56
CA CYS A 258 16.46 -13.31 3.42
C CYS A 258 17.67 -13.04 4.32
N GLN A 259 18.76 -12.55 3.73
CA GLN A 259 19.99 -12.17 4.42
C GLN A 259 20.23 -10.65 4.44
N CYS A 260 19.19 -9.84 4.18
CA CYS A 260 19.33 -8.38 4.27
C CYS A 260 19.69 -7.96 5.71
N GLU A 261 20.26 -6.76 5.87
CA GLU A 261 20.73 -6.26 7.17
C GLU A 261 19.65 -6.33 8.26
N LYS A 262 18.39 -6.00 7.93
CA LYS A 262 17.24 -6.11 8.85
C LYS A 262 16.98 -7.53 9.33
N CYS A 263 17.12 -8.54 8.47
CA CYS A 263 16.93 -9.94 8.84
C CYS A 263 18.16 -10.54 9.51
N PHE A 264 19.36 -10.11 9.11
CA PHE A 264 20.62 -10.58 9.69
C PHE A 264 20.76 -10.12 11.14
N LYS A 265 20.44 -8.86 11.42
CA LYS A 265 20.50 -8.25 12.75
C LYS A 265 19.23 -8.41 13.59
N ASP A 266 18.18 -9.00 13.02
CA ASP A 266 16.84 -9.04 13.60
C ASP A 266 16.34 -7.66 14.07
N GLU A 267 16.46 -6.67 13.19
CA GLU A 267 16.09 -5.30 13.51
C GLU A 267 14.57 -5.11 13.59
N THR A 268 14.15 -4.49 14.68
CA THR A 268 12.83 -3.87 14.83
C THR A 268 12.65 -2.68 13.89
N ALA A 269 11.41 -2.17 13.78
CA ALA A 269 11.12 -0.93 13.07
C ALA A 269 11.94 0.26 13.61
N TYR A 270 12.09 0.37 14.93
CA TYR A 270 12.85 1.46 15.56
C TYR A 270 14.35 1.39 15.28
N GLN A 271 14.95 0.19 15.31
CA GLN A 271 16.36 0.03 14.97
C GLN A 271 16.61 0.32 13.49
N THR A 272 15.73 -0.17 12.62
CA THR A 272 15.78 0.14 11.18
C THR A 272 15.67 1.66 10.95
N PHE A 273 14.73 2.32 11.65
CA PHE A 273 14.58 3.77 11.61
C PHE A 273 15.85 4.46 12.10
N LEU A 274 16.41 4.13 13.26
CA LEU A 274 17.62 4.77 13.78
C LEU A 274 18.83 4.63 12.84
N ARG A 275 18.91 3.54 12.05
CA ARG A 275 19.96 3.31 11.07
C ARG A 275 19.79 4.14 9.78
N LEU A 276 18.57 4.23 9.25
CA LEU A 276 18.31 4.80 7.91
C LEU A 276 17.45 6.08 7.94
N GLY A 277 16.46 6.13 8.83
CA GLY A 277 15.42 7.15 8.90
C GLY A 277 15.92 8.58 9.11
N PRO A 278 16.81 8.88 10.07
CA PRO A 278 17.29 10.25 10.28
C PRO A 278 17.84 10.92 9.03
N GLN A 279 18.53 10.18 8.16
CA GLN A 279 19.07 10.72 6.91
C GLN A 279 17.97 10.99 5.88
N ILE A 280 16.92 10.17 5.89
CA ILE A 280 15.79 10.25 4.96
C ILE A 280 14.81 11.37 5.36
N VAL A 281 14.53 11.55 6.66
CA VAL A 281 13.52 12.51 7.14
C VAL A 281 14.06 13.94 7.24
N THR A 282 15.37 14.13 7.42
CA THR A 282 15.96 15.47 7.68
C THR A 282 16.24 16.30 6.43
N SER A 283 16.05 15.75 5.23
CA SER A 283 16.40 16.42 3.97
C SER A 283 15.23 16.47 2.98
N PRO A 284 14.85 17.66 2.45
CA PRO A 284 15.25 18.99 2.92
C PRO A 284 14.49 19.37 4.21
N PRO A 285 15.04 20.25 5.07
CA PRO A 285 14.49 20.56 6.39
C PRO A 285 13.13 21.29 6.35
N ASP A 286 12.82 21.97 5.24
CA ASP A 286 11.61 22.76 5.00
C ASP A 286 10.43 21.96 4.42
N ARG A 287 10.59 20.64 4.24
CA ARG A 287 9.52 19.74 3.79
C ARG A 287 8.28 19.85 4.70
N LEU A 288 7.11 20.03 4.12
CA LEU A 288 5.86 20.28 4.83
C LEU A 288 5.48 19.17 5.81
N ILE A 289 5.77 17.92 5.46
CA ILE A 289 5.44 16.78 6.32
C ILE A 289 6.16 16.82 7.68
N ASN A 290 7.29 17.53 7.77
CA ASN A 290 8.05 17.72 9.01
C ASN A 290 7.27 18.54 10.05
N MET A 291 6.20 19.22 9.63
CA MET A 291 5.26 19.85 10.55
C MET A 291 4.47 18.82 11.35
N LEU A 292 4.06 17.71 10.72
CA LEU A 292 3.32 16.63 11.40
C LEU A 292 4.25 15.77 12.24
N ILE A 293 5.50 15.61 11.77
CA ILE A 293 6.50 14.74 12.38
C ILE A 293 7.80 15.51 12.59
N ASP A 294 8.05 15.97 13.81
CA ASP A 294 9.28 16.71 14.12
C ASP A 294 10.53 15.81 13.95
N PRO A 295 11.37 16.05 12.91
CA PRO A 295 12.53 15.19 12.62
C PRO A 295 13.55 15.15 13.76
N THR A 296 13.57 16.17 14.62
CA THR A 296 14.53 16.27 15.73
C THR A 296 14.11 15.44 16.95
N SER A 297 12.80 15.19 17.13
CA SER A 297 12.29 14.36 18.21
C SER A 297 12.13 12.89 17.81
N LEU A 298 11.92 12.57 16.54
CA LEU A 298 11.74 11.18 16.09
C LEU A 298 12.86 10.23 16.53
N PRO A 299 14.17 10.54 16.42
CA PRO A 299 15.22 9.65 16.91
C PRO A 299 15.13 9.41 18.42
N LYS A 300 14.86 10.46 19.21
CA LYS A 300 14.70 10.33 20.67
C LYS A 300 13.50 9.47 21.02
N ASN A 301 12.39 9.64 20.32
CA ASN A 301 11.19 8.83 20.48
C ASN A 301 11.43 7.38 20.09
N ALA A 302 12.14 7.13 18.98
CA ALA A 302 12.53 5.78 18.56
C ALA A 302 13.41 5.09 19.60
N THR A 303 14.39 5.80 20.20
CA THR A 303 15.20 5.27 21.30
C THR A 303 14.34 4.94 22.52
N SER A 304 13.44 5.84 22.93
CA SER A 304 12.53 5.60 24.05
C SER A 304 11.63 4.37 23.82
N CYS A 305 11.05 4.25 22.62
CA CYS A 305 10.25 3.08 22.24
C CYS A 305 11.09 1.81 22.18
N LEU A 306 12.34 1.88 21.71
CA LEU A 306 13.26 0.75 21.70
C LEU A 306 13.62 0.30 23.12
N ASP A 307 13.84 1.23 24.05
CA ASP A 307 14.09 0.91 25.46
C ASP A 307 12.86 0.24 26.10
N SER A 308 11.66 0.75 25.81
CA SER A 308 10.41 0.09 26.21
C SER A 308 10.30 -1.31 25.61
N TYR A 309 10.58 -1.47 24.31
CA TYR A 309 10.58 -2.78 23.65
C TYR A 309 11.55 -3.75 24.33
N ASN A 310 12.79 -3.34 24.58
CA ASN A 310 13.80 -4.18 25.21
C ASN A 310 13.40 -4.61 26.63
N LYS A 311 12.79 -3.70 27.41
CA LYS A 311 12.25 -4.03 28.74
C LYS A 311 11.12 -5.05 28.64
N LEU A 312 10.19 -4.87 27.71
CA LEU A 312 9.05 -5.75 27.48
C LEU A 312 9.48 -7.13 26.94
N SER A 313 10.47 -7.18 26.05
CA SER A 313 10.94 -8.42 25.43
C SER A 313 11.69 -9.34 26.39
N LEU A 314 12.25 -8.78 27.47
CA LEU A 314 12.91 -9.55 28.53
C LEU A 314 11.91 -10.23 29.47
N ASP A 315 10.67 -9.76 29.51
CA ASP A 315 9.59 -10.42 30.26
C ASP A 315 9.05 -11.60 29.42
N PRO A 316 9.20 -12.85 29.87
CA PRO A 316 8.73 -14.01 29.12
C PRO A 316 7.23 -14.01 28.85
N GLN A 317 6.41 -13.47 29.75
CA GLN A 317 4.95 -13.41 29.58
C GLN A 317 4.58 -12.43 28.47
N ILE A 318 5.26 -11.27 28.42
CA ILE A 318 5.01 -10.23 27.43
C ILE A 318 5.57 -10.64 26.06
N SER A 319 6.76 -11.24 26.04
CA SER A 319 7.32 -11.82 24.82
C SER A 319 6.42 -12.92 24.25
N GLN A 320 5.88 -13.78 25.11
CA GLN A 320 4.88 -14.77 24.71
C GLN A 320 3.58 -14.11 24.22
N ALA A 321 3.11 -13.03 24.86
CA ALA A 321 1.92 -12.27 24.45
C ALA A 321 2.10 -11.56 23.09
N LEU A 322 3.30 -11.03 22.81
CA LEU A 322 3.65 -10.43 21.53
C LEU A 322 3.55 -11.46 20.39
N ASN A 323 4.16 -12.63 20.60
CA ASN A 323 4.16 -13.72 19.62
C ASN A 323 2.77 -14.36 19.47
N SER A 324 2.09 -14.64 20.58
CA SER A 324 0.74 -15.22 20.54
C SER A 324 -0.27 -14.25 19.93
N GLY A 325 -0.15 -12.95 20.21
CA GLY A 325 -1.00 -11.92 19.64
C GLY A 325 -0.88 -11.83 18.12
N GLN A 326 0.34 -11.94 17.57
CA GLN A 326 0.55 -12.01 16.13
C GLN A 326 -0.07 -13.27 15.53
N ASN A 327 0.19 -14.45 16.13
CA ASN A 327 -0.39 -15.71 15.66
C ASN A 327 -1.92 -15.72 15.72
N SER A 328 -2.49 -15.16 16.79
CA SER A 328 -3.94 -14.99 16.94
C SER A 328 -4.51 -14.05 15.89
N LEU A 329 -3.84 -12.93 15.59
CA LEU A 329 -4.25 -12.04 14.50
C LEU A 329 -4.21 -12.77 13.16
N ASP A 330 -3.15 -13.50 12.85
CA ASP A 330 -2.99 -14.21 11.58
C ASP A 330 -4.05 -15.31 11.41
N ALA A 331 -4.37 -16.05 12.48
CA ALA A 331 -5.44 -17.03 12.47
C ALA A 331 -6.81 -16.36 12.29
N TYR A 332 -7.04 -15.23 12.95
CA TYR A 332 -8.27 -14.46 12.86
C TYR A 332 -8.49 -13.93 11.44
N LEU A 333 -7.48 -13.28 10.84
CA LEU A 333 -7.57 -12.75 9.47
C LEU A 333 -7.85 -13.84 8.41
N LYS A 334 -7.47 -15.10 8.68
CA LYS A 334 -7.76 -16.24 7.81
C LYS A 334 -9.18 -16.80 7.95
N SER A 335 -9.87 -16.53 9.07
CA SER A 335 -11.12 -17.22 9.44
C SER A 335 -12.33 -16.31 9.65
N SER A 336 -12.14 -15.01 9.89
CA SER A 336 -13.15 -14.16 10.52
C SER A 336 -14.03 -13.32 9.57
N THR A 337 -14.27 -13.73 8.31
CA THR A 337 -15.01 -12.87 7.38
C THR A 337 -16.48 -12.68 7.76
N ASP A 338 -17.05 -13.60 8.54
CA ASP A 338 -18.50 -13.66 8.78
C ASP A 338 -18.93 -13.21 10.21
N SER A 339 -17.97 -12.91 11.10
CA SER A 339 -18.28 -12.50 12.48
C SER A 339 -18.86 -11.08 12.57
N PRO A 340 -19.81 -10.80 13.48
CA PRO A 340 -20.36 -9.46 13.70
C PRO A 340 -19.27 -8.42 14.07
N PRO A 341 -19.37 -7.16 13.60
CA PRO A 341 -18.36 -6.13 13.87
C PRO A 341 -17.99 -5.90 15.34
N SER A 342 -18.95 -6.02 16.26
CA SER A 342 -18.71 -5.86 17.71
C SER A 342 -17.79 -6.94 18.29
N GLU A 343 -17.96 -8.19 17.88
CA GLU A 343 -17.11 -9.31 18.29
C GLU A 343 -15.69 -9.13 17.74
N ARG A 344 -15.61 -8.74 16.45
CA ARG A 344 -14.36 -8.43 15.76
C ARG A 344 -13.57 -7.32 16.48
N LEU A 345 -14.24 -6.22 16.82
CA LEU A 345 -13.63 -5.11 17.58
C LEU A 345 -13.18 -5.54 18.97
N SER A 346 -13.98 -6.34 19.67
CA SER A 346 -13.65 -6.83 21.02
C SER A 346 -12.37 -7.68 20.99
N PHE A 347 -12.27 -8.60 20.03
CA PHE A 347 -11.08 -9.42 19.81
C PHE A 347 -9.83 -8.55 19.54
N LEU A 348 -9.92 -7.62 18.59
CA LEU A 348 -8.79 -6.77 18.22
C LEU A 348 -8.37 -5.82 19.35
N ARG A 349 -9.32 -5.27 20.13
CA ARG A 349 -9.00 -4.43 21.29
C ARG A 349 -8.26 -5.23 22.37
N ASN A 350 -8.65 -6.47 22.62
CA ASN A 350 -7.94 -7.35 23.56
C ASN A 350 -6.49 -7.57 23.12
N LEU A 351 -6.24 -7.73 21.82
CA LEU A 351 -4.89 -7.83 21.26
C LEU A 351 -4.05 -6.55 21.39
N CYS A 352 -4.68 -5.38 21.58
CA CYS A 352 -3.98 -4.11 21.77
C CYS A 352 -3.79 -3.69 23.24
N SER A 353 -4.33 -4.44 24.20
CA SER A 353 -4.40 -4.00 25.60
C SER A 353 -3.02 -3.87 26.28
N GLY A 354 -2.74 -2.65 26.78
CA GLY A 354 -1.62 -2.29 27.69
C GLY A 354 -0.21 -2.26 27.09
N HIS A 355 0.21 -3.34 26.42
CA HIS A 355 1.62 -3.60 26.09
C HIS A 355 2.11 -2.89 24.82
N PHE A 356 1.19 -2.52 23.92
CA PHE A 356 1.53 -2.07 22.56
C PHE A 356 1.62 -0.55 22.40
N PHE A 357 1.08 0.23 23.34
CA PHE A 357 1.08 1.71 23.25
C PHE A 357 2.45 2.33 23.44
N GLY A 358 3.36 1.67 24.17
CA GLY A 358 4.74 2.11 24.28
C GLY A 358 5.58 1.81 23.03
N ILE A 359 5.09 0.93 22.16
CA ILE A 359 5.81 0.40 21.00
C ILE A 359 4.92 0.29 19.73
N PRO A 360 4.23 1.37 19.32
CA PRO A 360 3.20 1.34 18.28
C PRO A 360 3.66 0.91 16.88
N ALA A 361 4.96 0.95 16.58
CA ALA A 361 5.52 0.47 15.32
C ALA A 361 5.88 -1.04 15.30
N ILE A 362 5.74 -1.75 16.42
CA ILE A 362 6.07 -3.17 16.53
C ILE A 362 4.84 -4.03 16.25
N ALA A 363 5.00 -5.04 15.39
CA ALA A 363 3.96 -6.03 15.11
C ALA A 363 3.52 -6.77 16.40
N PRO A 364 2.23 -7.11 16.57
CA PRO A 364 1.11 -6.91 15.62
C PRO A 364 0.45 -5.52 15.64
N SER A 365 0.90 -4.56 16.45
CA SER A 365 0.19 -3.29 16.72
C SER A 365 -0.28 -2.52 15.46
N PRO A 366 0.57 -2.28 14.44
CA PRO A 366 0.13 -1.59 13.22
C PRO A 366 -1.02 -2.31 12.51
N ALA A 367 -0.95 -3.64 12.39
CA ALA A 367 -1.95 -4.43 11.69
C ALA A 367 -3.28 -4.49 12.46
N VAL A 368 -3.23 -4.60 13.80
CA VAL A 368 -4.43 -4.55 14.64
C VAL A 368 -5.12 -3.19 14.53
N GLN A 369 -4.38 -2.08 14.67
CA GLN A 369 -4.93 -0.73 14.53
C GLN A 369 -5.55 -0.49 13.15
N HIS A 370 -4.90 -0.99 12.08
CA HIS A 370 -5.43 -0.87 10.73
C HIS A 370 -6.76 -1.63 10.55
N ASN A 371 -6.86 -2.85 11.10
CA ASN A 371 -8.10 -3.62 11.05
C ASN A 371 -9.22 -2.98 11.87
N ILE A 372 -8.92 -2.41 13.05
CA ILE A 372 -9.90 -1.65 13.83
C ILE A 372 -10.41 -0.43 13.03
N PHE A 373 -9.49 0.30 12.38
CA PHE A 373 -9.84 1.40 11.47
C PHE A 373 -10.80 0.95 10.37
N LEU A 374 -10.50 -0.14 9.66
CA LEU A 374 -11.36 -0.65 8.58
C LEU A 374 -12.75 -1.03 9.10
N ILE A 375 -12.83 -1.72 10.24
CA ILE A 375 -14.13 -2.08 10.83
C ILE A 375 -14.94 -0.82 11.17
N HIS A 376 -14.32 0.19 11.77
CA HIS A 376 -15.01 1.45 12.06
C HIS A 376 -15.45 2.18 10.78
N LEU A 377 -14.63 2.17 9.73
CA LEU A 377 -14.96 2.76 8.44
C LEU A 377 -16.18 2.07 7.81
N ASP A 378 -16.19 0.74 7.77
CA ASP A 378 -17.28 -0.07 7.21
C ASP A 378 -18.60 0.13 7.97
N ASN A 379 -18.52 0.37 9.28
CA ASN A 379 -19.68 0.63 10.15
C ASN A 379 -20.00 2.12 10.30
N GLN A 380 -19.40 3.00 9.48
CA GLN A 380 -19.65 4.44 9.50
C GLN A 380 -19.38 5.11 10.87
N SER A 381 -18.50 4.51 11.68
CA SER A 381 -18.01 5.05 12.94
C SER A 381 -16.82 5.99 12.70
N TRP A 382 -17.11 7.17 12.13
CA TRP A 382 -16.09 8.06 11.55
C TRP A 382 -15.04 8.59 12.55
N ILE A 383 -15.45 8.91 13.77
CA ILE A 383 -14.56 9.50 14.79
C ILE A 383 -13.52 8.48 15.27
N PRO A 384 -13.89 7.26 15.71
CA PRO A 384 -12.92 6.20 15.97
C PRO A 384 -12.03 5.88 14.76
N ALA A 385 -12.61 5.78 13.56
CA ALA A 385 -11.83 5.52 12.34
C ALA A 385 -10.73 6.57 12.14
N LEU A 386 -11.08 7.86 12.28
CA LEU A 386 -10.13 8.97 12.19
C LEU A 386 -9.03 8.88 13.25
N ILE A 387 -9.37 8.58 14.51
CA ILE A 387 -8.39 8.50 15.60
C ILE A 387 -7.38 7.38 15.37
N PHE A 388 -7.83 6.18 14.99
CA PHE A 388 -6.93 5.07 14.66
C PHE A 388 -6.05 5.39 13.47
N LEU A 389 -6.60 6.05 12.44
CA LEU A 389 -5.83 6.42 11.25
C LEU A 389 -4.78 7.51 11.57
N LEU A 390 -5.10 8.48 12.43
CA LEU A 390 -4.16 9.48 12.93
C LEU A 390 -3.06 8.85 13.79
N SER A 391 -3.41 7.92 14.69
CA SER A 391 -2.44 7.17 15.50
C SER A 391 -1.45 6.44 14.60
N LEU A 392 -1.95 5.72 13.61
CA LEU A 392 -1.16 5.04 12.60
C LEU A 392 -0.23 6.01 11.82
N ALA A 393 -0.74 7.16 11.39
CA ALA A 393 0.03 8.14 10.61
C ALA A 393 1.14 8.85 11.42
N LEU A 394 0.91 9.10 12.71
CA LEU A 394 1.80 9.92 13.55
C LEU A 394 2.68 9.10 14.50
N HIS A 395 2.17 8.01 15.06
CA HIS A 395 2.89 7.18 16.03
C HIS A 395 3.58 5.96 15.40
N THR A 396 3.14 5.49 14.23
CA THR A 396 3.61 4.23 13.64
C THR A 396 4.39 4.45 12.34
N ASP A 397 3.79 5.12 11.36
CA ASP A 397 4.35 5.25 10.01
C ASP A 397 5.73 5.89 9.91
N PRO A 398 6.10 6.92 10.71
CA PRO A 398 7.42 7.52 10.59
C PRO A 398 8.55 6.52 10.84
N TYR A 399 8.27 5.44 11.59
CA TYR A 399 9.25 4.39 11.90
C TYR A 399 9.16 3.21 10.93
N ASN A 400 7.95 2.82 10.52
CA ASN A 400 7.74 1.73 9.56
C ASN A 400 8.08 2.12 8.12
N TYR A 401 7.83 3.38 7.77
CA TYR A 401 7.98 3.95 6.45
C TYR A 401 8.71 5.30 6.52
N PRO A 402 10.04 5.32 6.79
CA PRO A 402 10.75 6.56 7.07
C PRO A 402 10.69 7.59 5.93
N ALA A 403 10.66 7.13 4.67
CA ALA A 403 10.52 7.99 3.51
C ALA A 403 9.19 8.79 3.56
N PRO A 404 9.23 10.13 3.56
CA PRO A 404 8.00 10.93 3.61
C PRO A 404 7.04 10.69 2.44
N HIS A 405 7.60 10.46 1.24
CA HIS A 405 6.88 10.11 0.03
C HIS A 405 6.52 8.63 -0.09
N HIS A 406 6.69 7.82 0.97
CA HIS A 406 6.25 6.43 0.94
C HIS A 406 4.74 6.35 0.68
N LEU A 407 4.31 5.41 -0.18
CA LEU A 407 2.93 5.30 -0.67
C LEU A 407 1.91 5.30 0.49
N VAL A 408 2.15 4.45 1.49
CA VAL A 408 1.30 4.31 2.68
C VAL A 408 1.12 5.65 3.41
N ARG A 409 2.17 6.46 3.52
CA ARG A 409 2.09 7.75 4.23
C ARG A 409 1.24 8.76 3.46
N VAL A 410 1.52 8.92 2.17
CA VAL A 410 0.80 9.88 1.31
C VAL A 410 -0.68 9.51 1.26
N VAL A 411 -1.00 8.24 1.05
CA VAL A 411 -2.39 7.77 0.97
C VAL A 411 -3.08 7.89 2.32
N ARG A 412 -2.42 7.55 3.43
CA ARG A 412 -3.02 7.68 4.76
C ARG A 412 -3.33 9.12 5.13
N ILE A 413 -2.40 10.06 4.87
CA ILE A 413 -2.64 11.49 5.11
C ILE A 413 -3.78 12.01 4.23
N PHE A 414 -3.86 11.56 2.97
CA PHE A 414 -4.97 11.92 2.09
C PHE A 414 -6.31 11.34 2.57
N THR A 415 -6.35 10.10 3.04
CA THR A 415 -7.55 9.50 3.64
C THR A 415 -7.97 10.25 4.91
N ILE A 416 -7.03 10.67 5.76
CA ILE A 416 -7.31 11.54 6.91
C ILE A 416 -7.93 12.86 6.45
N ALA A 417 -7.40 13.48 5.39
CA ALA A 417 -7.96 14.70 4.81
C ALA A 417 -9.40 14.47 4.30
N LYS A 418 -9.67 13.37 3.59
CA LYS A 418 -11.02 13.01 3.15
C LYS A 418 -11.99 12.81 4.32
N LEU A 419 -11.56 12.17 5.41
CA LEU A 419 -12.38 12.02 6.62
C LEU A 419 -12.68 13.39 7.27
N PHE A 420 -11.69 14.28 7.38
CA PHE A 420 -11.95 15.65 7.86
C PHE A 420 -12.88 16.43 6.94
N LYS A 421 -12.76 16.27 5.61
CA LYS A 421 -13.65 16.90 4.63
C LYS A 421 -15.08 16.43 4.87
N PHE A 422 -15.30 15.13 5.01
CA PHE A 422 -16.61 14.58 5.37
C PHE A 422 -17.14 15.16 6.69
N LEU A 423 -16.34 15.12 7.76
CA LEU A 423 -16.76 15.65 9.07
C LEU A 423 -17.11 17.15 9.02
N SER A 424 -16.43 17.93 8.17
CA SER A 424 -16.70 19.36 8.00
C SER A 424 -18.07 19.66 7.35
N THR A 425 -18.70 18.66 6.73
CA THR A 425 -20.04 18.80 6.13
C THR A 425 -21.18 18.58 7.12
N LEU A 426 -20.88 18.06 8.32
CA LEU A 426 -21.87 17.75 9.33
C LEU A 426 -22.33 19.00 10.09
N SER A 427 -23.62 19.05 10.41
CA SER A 427 -24.17 20.05 11.33
C SER A 427 -23.72 19.80 12.78
N PRO A 428 -23.72 20.82 13.66
CA PRO A 428 -23.32 20.64 15.05
C PRO A 428 -24.07 19.52 15.80
N PRO A 429 -25.41 19.35 15.64
CA PRO A 429 -26.11 18.21 16.23
C PRO A 429 -25.65 16.86 15.70
N GLU A 430 -25.42 16.73 14.38
CA GLU A 430 -24.91 15.50 13.77
C GLU A 430 -23.52 15.15 14.29
N PHE A 431 -22.65 16.16 14.44
CA PHE A 431 -21.33 15.97 15.00
C PHE A 431 -21.38 15.54 16.48
N VAL A 432 -22.26 16.13 17.29
CA VAL A 432 -22.46 15.71 18.70
C VAL A 432 -23.01 14.29 18.78
N LEU A 433 -23.91 13.89 17.88
CA LEU A 433 -24.43 12.51 17.82
C LEU A 433 -23.30 11.51 17.56
N LEU A 434 -22.36 11.80 16.65
CA LEU A 434 -21.19 10.93 16.43
C LEU A 434 -20.31 10.77 17.68
N LEU A 435 -20.26 11.77 18.56
CA LEU A 435 -19.55 11.70 19.84
C LEU A 435 -20.35 10.97 20.92
N SER A 436 -21.67 10.91 20.78
CA SER A 436 -22.57 10.29 21.77
C SER A 436 -22.50 8.75 21.80
N ASP A 437 -21.95 8.14 20.75
CA ASP A 437 -21.69 6.70 20.67
C ASP A 437 -20.37 6.28 21.35
N GLN A 438 -19.59 7.23 21.84
CA GLN A 438 -18.31 6.96 22.54
C GLN A 438 -18.52 6.86 24.05
N ASP A 439 -17.61 6.14 24.71
CA ASP A 439 -17.50 6.13 26.18
C ASP A 439 -17.23 7.54 26.73
N ILE A 440 -17.51 7.73 28.02
CA ILE A 440 -17.47 9.06 28.67
C ILE A 440 -16.07 9.68 28.58
N GLU A 441 -15.01 8.90 28.79
CA GLU A 441 -13.64 9.41 28.83
C GLU A 441 -13.15 9.83 27.44
N THR A 442 -13.43 9.01 26.42
CA THR A 442 -13.16 9.36 25.02
C THR A 442 -13.95 10.60 24.61
N ARG A 443 -15.24 10.68 24.97
CA ARG A 443 -16.09 11.83 24.67
C ARG A 443 -15.54 13.11 25.29
N ASP A 444 -15.18 13.08 26.57
CA ASP A 444 -14.64 14.23 27.29
C ASP A 444 -13.31 14.69 26.70
N SER A 445 -12.46 13.74 26.28
CA SER A 445 -11.18 14.04 25.62
C SER A 445 -11.40 14.76 24.28
N ILE A 446 -12.32 14.26 23.46
CA ILE A 446 -12.61 14.84 22.14
C ILE A 446 -13.32 16.20 22.29
N GLN A 447 -14.26 16.34 23.23
CA GLN A 447 -14.97 17.61 23.47
C GLN A 447 -14.03 18.75 23.91
N LYS A 448 -12.88 18.44 24.52
CA LYS A 448 -11.84 19.44 24.82
C LYS A 448 -11.08 19.89 23.57
N ILE A 449 -10.99 19.03 22.55
CA ILE A 449 -10.21 19.28 21.33
C ILE A 449 -11.06 19.95 20.24
N VAL A 450 -12.32 19.56 20.11
CA VAL A 450 -13.24 20.03 19.05
C VAL A 450 -13.31 21.57 18.97
N PRO A 451 -13.39 22.34 20.07
CA PRO A 451 -13.41 23.80 20.00
C PRO A 451 -12.13 24.43 19.40
N LEU A 452 -11.02 23.68 19.38
CA LEU A 452 -9.75 24.12 18.80
C LEU A 452 -9.62 23.77 17.31
N LEU A 453 -10.59 23.04 16.76
CA LEU A 453 -10.51 22.46 15.43
C LEU A 453 -11.10 23.42 14.38
N ASP A 454 -10.22 23.97 13.55
CA ASP A 454 -10.61 24.63 12.30
C ASP A 454 -10.42 23.63 11.16
N PHE A 455 -11.54 23.07 10.67
CA PHE A 455 -11.51 22.05 9.61
C PHE A 455 -10.86 22.58 8.33
N MET A 456 -11.01 23.86 8.01
CA MET A 456 -10.42 24.44 6.81
C MET A 456 -8.91 24.56 6.93
N ASP A 457 -8.40 24.97 8.10
CA ASP A 457 -6.95 25.00 8.36
C ASP A 457 -6.37 23.58 8.33
N VAL A 458 -7.06 22.60 8.95
CA VAL A 458 -6.64 21.18 8.93
C VAL A 458 -6.55 20.66 7.50
N LEU A 459 -7.61 20.84 6.70
CA LEU A 459 -7.64 20.38 5.31
C LEU A 459 -6.53 21.01 4.47
N GLN A 460 -6.27 22.30 4.64
CA GLN A 460 -5.19 22.98 3.93
C GLN A 460 -3.81 22.42 4.25
N VAL A 461 -3.50 22.20 5.53
CA VAL A 461 -2.21 21.64 5.93
C VAL A 461 -2.05 20.24 5.35
N LEU A 462 -3.05 19.38 5.53
CA LEU A 462 -2.99 17.99 5.06
C LEU A 462 -2.88 17.91 3.53
N MET A 463 -3.69 18.67 2.80
CA MET A 463 -3.66 18.68 1.34
C MET A 463 -2.37 19.27 0.78
N ALA A 464 -1.79 20.29 1.43
CA ALA A 464 -0.49 20.82 1.04
C ALA A 464 0.64 19.79 1.21
N ILE A 465 0.63 19.05 2.33
CA ILE A 465 1.59 17.95 2.58
C ILE A 465 1.47 16.86 1.51
N VAL A 466 0.23 16.40 1.26
CA VAL A 466 -0.01 15.35 0.26
C VAL A 466 0.39 15.80 -1.14
N SER A 467 0.09 17.05 -1.50
CA SER A 467 0.42 17.63 -2.81
C SER A 467 1.94 17.74 -3.03
N GLU A 468 2.72 18.05 -1.99
CA GLU A 468 4.19 18.08 -2.07
C GLU A 468 4.79 16.68 -2.30
N GLU A 469 4.25 15.66 -1.65
CA GLU A 469 4.83 14.32 -1.66
C GLU A 469 4.31 13.42 -2.81
N VAL A 470 3.09 13.65 -3.33
CA VAL A 470 2.47 12.73 -4.31
C VAL A 470 3.27 12.60 -5.60
N GLY A 471 3.94 13.66 -6.04
CA GLY A 471 4.80 13.64 -7.23
C GLY A 471 6.00 12.70 -7.08
N LYS A 472 6.58 12.60 -5.87
CA LYS A 472 7.65 11.66 -5.52
C LYS A 472 7.13 10.25 -5.27
N SER A 473 5.93 10.17 -4.70
CA SER A 473 5.28 8.92 -4.27
C SER A 473 4.70 8.12 -5.43
N HIS A 474 3.72 8.70 -6.15
CA HIS A 474 2.97 8.03 -7.21
C HIS A 474 3.37 8.53 -8.61
N GLY A 475 3.99 9.70 -8.68
CA GLY A 475 4.45 10.33 -9.91
C GLY A 475 3.59 11.48 -10.36
N VAL A 476 4.27 12.51 -10.87
CA VAL A 476 3.64 13.68 -11.47
C VAL A 476 2.69 13.25 -12.59
N GLY A 477 1.44 13.74 -12.53
CA GLY A 477 0.41 13.44 -13.53
C GLY A 477 -0.18 12.02 -13.46
N SER A 478 0.19 11.20 -12.46
CA SER A 478 -0.50 9.95 -12.15
C SER A 478 -1.98 10.20 -11.83
N ARG A 479 -2.83 9.17 -11.95
CA ARG A 479 -4.26 9.34 -11.62
C ARG A 479 -4.48 9.81 -10.18
N PHE A 480 -3.74 9.23 -9.24
CA PHE A 480 -3.82 9.61 -7.84
C PHE A 480 -3.33 11.05 -7.59
N ALA A 481 -2.25 11.48 -8.26
CA ALA A 481 -1.82 12.88 -8.20
C ALA A 481 -2.90 13.84 -8.73
N LYS A 482 -3.56 13.50 -9.83
CA LYS A 482 -4.65 14.30 -10.40
C LYS A 482 -5.89 14.35 -9.51
N GLU A 483 -6.19 13.27 -8.80
CA GLU A 483 -7.27 13.23 -7.81
C GLU A 483 -6.97 14.22 -6.66
N ILE A 484 -5.74 14.20 -6.15
CA ILE A 484 -5.30 15.15 -5.12
C ILE A 484 -5.33 16.59 -5.65
N GLU A 485 -4.87 16.84 -6.87
CA GLU A 485 -4.93 18.16 -7.50
C GLU A 485 -6.36 18.68 -7.62
N ALA A 486 -7.32 17.83 -8.01
CA ALA A 486 -8.74 18.19 -8.07
C ALA A 486 -9.28 18.53 -6.67
N GLU A 487 -8.98 17.73 -5.66
CA GLU A 487 -9.38 17.97 -4.28
C GLU A 487 -8.78 19.28 -3.70
N VAL A 488 -7.55 19.62 -4.06
CA VAL A 488 -6.93 20.91 -3.70
C VAL A 488 -7.69 22.08 -4.33
N GLU A 489 -8.10 21.96 -5.59
CA GLU A 489 -8.83 23.03 -6.28
C GLU A 489 -10.25 23.18 -5.74
N ASP A 490 -10.96 22.07 -5.48
CA ASP A 490 -12.27 22.07 -4.81
C ASP A 490 -12.21 22.82 -3.46
N LEU A 491 -11.16 22.57 -2.66
CA LEU A 491 -10.95 23.24 -1.38
C LEU A 491 -10.74 24.76 -1.55
N ARG A 492 -10.03 25.18 -2.61
CA ARG A 492 -9.80 26.59 -2.93
C ARG A 492 -11.09 27.27 -3.40
N GLU A 493 -11.86 26.63 -4.27
CA GLU A 493 -13.14 27.15 -4.76
C GLU A 493 -14.19 27.28 -3.64
N GLY A 494 -14.33 26.25 -2.80
CA GLY A 494 -15.24 26.26 -1.67
C GLY A 494 -15.00 27.44 -0.71
N ARG A 495 -13.74 27.85 -0.53
CA ARG A 495 -13.38 29.02 0.28
C ARG A 495 -13.80 30.33 -0.36
N LYS A 496 -13.56 30.50 -1.67
CA LYS A 496 -13.96 31.70 -2.42
C LYS A 496 -15.47 31.93 -2.30
N MET A 497 -16.26 30.86 -2.37
CA MET A 497 -17.72 30.91 -2.25
C MET A 497 -18.20 31.20 -0.82
N ALA A 498 -17.45 30.80 0.21
CA ALA A 498 -17.80 31.04 1.61
C ALA A 498 -17.67 32.51 2.08
N GLY A 499 -17.50 33.46 1.16
CA GLY A 499 -17.62 34.91 1.43
C GLY A 499 -16.50 35.51 2.27
N GLY A 500 -15.28 34.96 2.22
CA GLY A 500 -14.13 35.56 2.91
C GLY A 500 -14.19 35.44 4.43
N ARG A 501 -14.60 34.29 4.98
CA ARG A 501 -14.22 33.96 6.36
C ARG A 501 -12.69 34.06 6.44
N LYS A 502 -12.15 34.83 7.39
CA LYS A 502 -10.70 34.97 7.67
C LYS A 502 -9.97 33.65 7.96
N SER A 503 -10.71 32.55 8.13
CA SER A 503 -10.21 31.19 8.36
C SER A 503 -9.46 30.70 7.11
N GLY A 504 -8.24 30.21 7.28
CA GLY A 504 -7.38 29.74 6.19
C GLY A 504 -6.51 30.76 5.47
N GLU A 505 -6.84 32.06 5.46
CA GLU A 505 -6.07 33.06 4.68
C GLU A 505 -4.62 33.20 5.16
N ALA A 506 -4.42 33.21 6.48
CA ALA A 506 -3.08 33.29 7.04
C ALA A 506 -2.23 32.08 6.65
N LEU A 507 -2.83 30.89 6.64
CA LEU A 507 -2.18 29.64 6.28
C LEU A 507 -1.84 29.59 4.79
N GLU A 508 -2.72 30.08 3.92
CA GLU A 508 -2.47 30.18 2.48
C GLU A 508 -1.30 31.13 2.18
N ARG A 509 -1.28 32.32 2.79
CA ARG A 509 -0.13 33.24 2.69
C ARG A 509 1.14 32.57 3.18
N TRP A 510 1.06 31.74 4.22
CA TRP A 510 2.20 31.01 4.76
C TRP A 510 2.68 29.86 3.87
N LEU A 511 1.76 29.16 3.18
CA LEU A 511 2.11 28.14 2.19
C LEU A 511 2.88 28.73 1.01
N VAL A 512 2.63 30.01 0.67
CA VAL A 512 3.36 30.76 -0.36
C VAL A 512 4.64 31.41 0.19
N ASP A 513 4.57 32.04 1.35
CA ASP A 513 5.69 32.67 2.05
C ASP A 513 5.81 32.17 3.49
N ARG A 514 6.76 31.26 3.71
CA ARG A 514 7.01 30.60 5.01
C ARG A 514 7.39 31.56 6.15
N ARG A 515 7.66 32.83 5.86
CA ARG A 515 7.95 33.88 6.86
C ARG A 515 6.69 34.47 7.50
N ASN A 516 5.50 34.11 7.03
CA ASN A 516 4.26 34.61 7.60
C ASN A 516 4.01 34.03 9.02
N ASP A 517 4.19 34.86 10.05
CA ASP A 517 4.05 34.45 11.45
C ASP A 517 2.64 33.98 11.83
N GLU A 518 1.59 34.59 11.27
CA GLU A 518 0.20 34.26 11.59
C GLU A 518 -0.16 32.86 11.08
N GLY A 519 0.22 32.55 9.83
CA GLY A 519 0.01 31.24 9.24
C GLY A 519 0.89 30.17 9.86
N ALA A 520 2.14 30.48 10.24
CA ALA A 520 2.97 29.56 11.01
C ALA A 520 2.34 29.18 12.36
N LYS A 521 1.72 30.15 13.06
CA LYS A 521 0.96 29.88 14.29
C LYS A 521 -0.29 29.04 14.03
N ALA A 522 -1.00 29.28 12.94
CA ALA A 522 -2.17 28.47 12.54
C ALA A 522 -1.78 27.03 12.25
N ALA A 523 -0.75 26.83 11.42
CA ALA A 523 -0.12 25.55 11.16
C ALA A 523 0.25 24.79 12.45
N LYS A 524 0.89 25.47 13.41
CA LYS A 524 1.26 24.86 14.70
C LYS A 524 0.05 24.41 15.50
N ARG A 525 -1.05 25.18 15.51
CA ARG A 525 -2.30 24.78 16.16
C ARG A 525 -2.91 23.54 15.52
N VAL A 526 -2.94 23.48 14.18
CA VAL A 526 -3.40 22.30 13.44
C VAL A 526 -2.63 21.05 13.86
N VAL A 527 -1.30 21.12 13.87
CA VAL A 527 -0.45 20.00 14.30
C VAL A 527 -0.77 19.55 15.73
N GLN A 528 -0.92 20.51 16.66
CA GLN A 528 -1.28 20.21 18.05
C GLN A 528 -2.62 19.48 18.16
N VAL A 529 -3.63 19.91 17.40
CA VAL A 529 -4.95 19.28 17.36
C VAL A 529 -4.87 17.86 16.79
N LEU A 530 -4.13 17.65 15.70
CA LEU A 530 -3.96 16.33 15.10
C LEU A 530 -3.27 15.34 16.05
N TRP A 531 -2.23 15.78 16.77
CA TRP A 531 -1.57 14.97 17.80
C TRP A 531 -2.47 14.72 19.01
N ALA A 532 -3.27 15.71 19.44
CA ALA A 532 -4.22 15.50 20.53
C ALA A 532 -5.27 14.44 20.18
N LEU A 533 -5.82 14.49 18.96
CA LEU A 533 -6.75 13.47 18.46
C LEU A 533 -6.08 12.10 18.32
N ALA A 534 -4.86 12.02 17.79
CA ALA A 534 -4.12 10.76 17.68
C ALA A 534 -3.95 10.09 19.05
N ASN A 535 -3.68 10.88 20.11
CA ASN A 535 -3.51 10.36 21.47
C ASN A 535 -4.80 9.82 22.10
N CYS A 536 -5.98 10.19 21.60
CA CYS A 536 -7.26 9.60 22.03
C CYS A 536 -7.37 8.10 21.69
N VAL A 537 -6.45 7.54 20.89
CA VAL A 537 -6.40 6.10 20.64
C VAL A 537 -6.30 5.28 21.94
N LYS A 538 -5.67 5.84 22.99
CA LYS A 538 -5.47 5.18 24.28
C LYS A 538 -6.79 4.97 25.05
N THR A 539 -7.71 5.93 24.96
CA THR A 539 -9.02 5.80 25.61
C THR A 539 -9.89 4.81 24.84
N LEU A 540 -9.84 4.82 23.50
CA LEU A 540 -10.62 3.92 22.63
C LEU A 540 -10.31 2.42 22.80
N VAL A 541 -9.13 2.08 23.31
CA VAL A 541 -8.73 0.70 23.59
C VAL A 541 -8.85 0.32 25.08
N GLY A 542 -9.28 1.24 25.94
CA GLY A 542 -9.43 1.00 27.38
C GLY A 542 -8.12 0.92 28.16
N VAL A 543 -7.08 1.67 27.76
CA VAL A 543 -5.83 1.75 28.52
C VAL A 543 -5.86 3.00 29.40
N ASN A 544 -6.16 2.82 30.69
CA ASN A 544 -6.02 3.87 31.70
C ASN A 544 -4.53 4.11 32.01
N LEU A 545 -4.14 5.39 32.12
CA LEU A 545 -2.78 5.82 32.48
C LEU A 545 -2.36 5.38 33.89
#